data_AF-A0A8S1B3H4-F1
#
_entry.id   AF-A0A8S1B3H4-F1
#
_cell.length_a   1.000
_cell.length_b   1.000
_cell.length_c   1.000
_cell.angle_alpha   90.00
_cell.angle_beta   90.00
_cell.angle_gamma   90.00
#
_symmetry.space_group_name_H-M   'P 1'
#
loop_
_entity.id
_entity.type
_entity.pdbx_description
1 polymer ?
#
loop_
_entity_poly.entity_id
_entity_poly.type
_entity_poly.pdbx_seq_one_letter_code
_entity_poly.pdbx_strand_id
1 'polypeptide(L)'
;MSYLYANGIHATGTVRSQRADLPKIVKSKRKLKLKKGEYKWRVKGDVAFAIWQDTKEVLFLTNVFHPKVNETSVTRTQKDGTKAEHRCPALVLLEREDKELPS
;
A
#
# COMPACT_ATOMS: atom_id res chain seq x y z
N MET A 1 1.12 3.63 14.24
CA MET A 1 1.74 4.67 13.38
C MET A 1 1.56 6.08 13.93
N SER A 2 0.42 6.46 14.53
CA SER A 2 0.27 7.79 15.14
C SER A 2 1.33 8.09 16.21
N TYR A 3 1.65 7.13 17.07
CA TYR A 3 2.77 7.26 18.02
C TYR A 3 4.11 7.50 17.32
N LEU A 4 4.41 6.78 16.23
CA LEU A 4 5.66 6.97 15.48
C LEU A 4 5.75 8.38 14.91
N TYR A 5 4.66 8.86 14.29
CA TYR A 5 4.59 10.22 13.76
C TYR A 5 4.83 11.27 14.85
N ALA A 6 4.18 11.13 16.01
CA ALA A 6 4.36 12.04 17.15
C ALA A 6 5.80 12.06 17.70
N ASN A 7 6.60 11.03 17.41
CA ASN A 7 8.03 10.95 17.78
C ASN A 7 8.96 11.25 16.59
N GLY A 8 8.45 11.81 15.49
CA GLY A 8 9.24 12.14 14.30
C GLY A 8 9.74 10.91 13.53
N ILE A 9 9.16 9.73 13.77
CA ILE A 9 9.53 8.49 13.10
C ILE A 9 8.58 8.25 11.93
N HIS A 10 9.14 8.29 10.72
CA HIS A 10 8.46 7.96 9.47
C HIS A 10 8.53 6.46 9.20
N ALA A 11 7.40 5.85 8.85
CA ALA A 11 7.26 4.43 8.60
C ALA A 11 6.18 4.15 7.56
N THR A 12 6.49 3.25 6.64
CA THR A 12 5.57 2.63 5.69
C THR A 12 5.63 1.11 5.88
N GLY A 13 4.51 0.43 5.69
CA GLY A 13 4.46 -1.01 5.90
C GLY A 13 3.25 -1.66 5.27
N THR A 14 3.41 -2.93 4.88
CA THR A 14 2.26 -3.79 4.54
C THR A 14 1.56 -4.32 5.80
N VAL A 15 0.24 -4.50 5.73
CA VAL A 15 -0.58 -5.02 6.86
C VAL A 15 -1.44 -6.20 6.45
N ARG A 16 -1.67 -7.11 7.40
CA ARG A 16 -2.58 -8.26 7.19
C ARG A 16 -4.03 -7.82 7.34
N SER A 17 -4.90 -8.29 6.44
CA SER A 17 -6.33 -7.96 6.40
C SER A 17 -7.14 -8.37 7.64
N GLN A 18 -6.61 -9.30 8.45
CA GLN A 18 -7.26 -9.81 9.66
C GLN A 18 -7.07 -8.89 10.88
N ARG A 19 -6.33 -7.79 10.77
CA ARG A 19 -6.11 -6.87 11.90
C ARG A 19 -7.42 -6.17 12.33
N ALA A 20 -7.60 -6.05 13.65
CA ALA A 20 -8.84 -5.60 14.27
C ALA A 20 -9.12 -4.10 14.08
N ASP A 21 -8.12 -3.30 13.72
CA ASP A 21 -8.17 -1.85 13.61
C ASP A 21 -8.31 -1.34 12.15
N LEU A 22 -8.44 -2.24 11.17
CA LEU A 22 -8.58 -1.84 9.77
C LEU A 22 -9.96 -1.22 9.46
N PRO A 23 -10.03 -0.27 8.50
CA PRO A 23 -11.28 0.34 8.09
C PRO A 23 -12.32 -0.69 7.65
N LYS A 24 -13.61 -0.44 7.96
CA LYS A 24 -14.72 -1.36 7.62
C LYS A 24 -14.80 -1.70 6.13
N ILE A 25 -14.27 -0.84 5.26
CA ILE A 25 -14.21 -1.08 3.80
C ILE A 25 -13.41 -2.35 3.45
N VAL A 26 -12.44 -2.71 4.28
CA VAL A 26 -11.64 -3.95 4.16
C VAL A 26 -12.39 -5.15 4.71
N LYS A 27 -13.14 -4.96 5.79
CA LYS A 27 -13.82 -6.02 6.54
C LYS A 27 -15.20 -6.38 5.99
N SER A 28 -15.70 -5.59 5.05
CA SER A 28 -16.96 -5.85 4.37
C SER A 28 -16.88 -7.16 3.57
N LYS A 29 -17.91 -8.01 3.70
CA LYS A 29 -18.06 -9.21 2.84
C LYS A 29 -18.11 -8.84 1.35
N ARG A 30 -18.56 -7.63 1.01
CA ARG A 30 -18.42 -7.07 -0.33
C ARG A 30 -16.99 -6.56 -0.48
N LYS A 31 -16.15 -7.38 -1.11
CA LYS A 31 -14.81 -6.99 -1.53
C LYS A 31 -14.88 -5.75 -2.41
N LEU A 32 -13.90 -4.87 -2.25
CA LEU A 32 -13.65 -3.81 -3.19
C LEU A 32 -13.34 -4.42 -4.56
N LYS A 33 -14.16 -4.09 -5.57
CA LYS A 33 -13.93 -4.53 -6.95
C LYS A 33 -12.90 -3.61 -7.62
N LEU A 34 -11.64 -3.74 -7.23
CA LEU A 34 -10.52 -3.04 -7.87
C LEU A 34 -10.02 -3.87 -9.05
N LYS A 35 -9.66 -3.21 -10.15
CA LYS A 35 -8.91 -3.82 -11.26
C LYS A 35 -7.43 -3.85 -10.93
N LYS A 36 -6.67 -4.72 -11.59
CA LYS A 36 -5.21 -4.77 -11.43
C LYS A 36 -4.60 -3.39 -11.72
N GLY A 37 -3.79 -2.91 -10.78
CA GLY A 37 -3.17 -1.59 -10.77
C GLY A 37 -3.98 -0.50 -10.06
N GLU A 38 -5.28 -0.69 -9.84
CA GLU A 38 -6.10 0.30 -9.14
C GLU A 38 -5.81 0.26 -7.62
N TYR A 39 -5.96 1.41 -6.99
CA TYR A 39 -5.83 1.55 -5.55
C TYR A 39 -6.89 2.51 -5.00
N LYS A 40 -7.20 2.35 -3.72
CA LYS A 40 -8.01 3.29 -2.94
C LYS A 40 -7.36 3.53 -1.61
N TRP A 41 -7.65 4.67 -1.00
CA TRP A 41 -7.06 5.05 0.26
C TRP A 41 -8.08 5.74 1.17
N ARG A 42 -7.73 5.79 2.46
CA ARG A 42 -8.39 6.54 3.52
C ARG A 42 -7.31 7.12 4.42
N VAL A 43 -7.54 8.31 4.94
CA VAL A 43 -6.63 8.98 5.88
C VAL A 43 -7.36 9.25 7.18
N LYS A 44 -6.69 9.07 8.31
CA LYS A 44 -7.16 9.43 9.64
C LYS A 44 -6.02 10.10 10.40
N GLY A 45 -6.11 11.41 10.59
CA GLY A 45 -5.00 12.21 11.11
C GLY A 45 -3.79 12.05 10.20
N ASP A 46 -2.63 11.76 10.79
CA ASP A 46 -1.35 11.64 10.08
C ASP A 46 -1.05 10.23 9.56
N VAL A 47 -2.04 9.33 9.62
CA VAL A 47 -1.88 7.96 9.15
C VAL A 47 -2.80 7.72 7.97
N ALA A 48 -2.20 7.26 6.87
CA ALA A 48 -2.90 6.83 5.69
C ALA A 48 -2.95 5.31 5.59
N PHE A 49 -4.09 4.83 5.13
CA PHE A 49 -4.36 3.45 4.78
C PHE A 49 -4.63 3.35 3.29
N ALA A 50 -3.97 2.43 2.61
CA ALA A 50 -4.16 2.18 1.18
C ALA A 50 -4.39 0.70 0.89
N ILE A 51 -5.19 0.45 -0.14
CA ILE A 51 -5.43 -0.87 -0.72
C ILE A 51 -5.05 -0.78 -2.18
N TRP A 52 -4.12 -1.61 -2.62
CA TRP A 52 -3.71 -1.73 -4.02
C TRP A 52 -4.00 -3.14 -4.53
N GLN A 53 -4.54 -3.22 -5.74
CA GLN A 53 -4.84 -4.48 -6.39
C GLN A 53 -3.70 -4.88 -7.33
N ASP A 54 -2.88 -5.83 -6.91
CA ASP A 54 -1.97 -6.53 -7.81
C ASP A 54 -2.64 -7.85 -8.27
N THR A 55 -1.91 -8.97 -8.28
CA THR A 55 -2.48 -10.31 -8.41
C THR A 55 -3.39 -10.64 -7.22
N LYS A 56 -3.04 -10.12 -6.04
CA LYS A 56 -3.86 -10.15 -4.83
C LYS A 56 -3.94 -8.74 -4.24
N GLU A 57 -4.92 -8.54 -3.37
CA GLU A 57 -5.04 -7.30 -2.61
C GLU A 57 -3.83 -7.14 -1.68
N VAL A 58 -3.21 -5.97 -1.71
CA VAL A 58 -2.12 -5.59 -0.81
C VAL A 58 -2.56 -4.36 -0.03
N LEU A 59 -2.46 -4.44 1.30
CA LEU A 59 -2.88 -3.40 2.21
C LEU A 59 -1.65 -2.73 2.81
N PHE A 60 -1.70 -1.41 2.91
CA PHE A 60 -0.61 -0.59 3.41
C PHE A 60 -1.08 0.36 4.49
N LEU A 61 -0.17 0.66 5.42
CA LEU A 61 -0.24 1.82 6.28
C LEU A 61 1.02 2.67 6.06
N THR A 62 0.87 3.98 6.13
CA THR A 62 2.00 4.92 6.08
C THR A 62 1.69 6.18 6.87
N ASN A 63 2.70 6.77 7.52
CA ASN A 63 2.65 8.14 8.06
C ASN A 63 3.62 9.09 7.33
N VAL A 64 4.20 8.64 6.21
CA VAL A 64 5.26 9.37 5.49
C VAL A 64 4.66 10.41 4.56
N PHE A 65 3.59 10.05 3.84
CA PHE A 65 2.92 10.95 2.91
C PHE A 65 1.46 10.58 2.67
N HIS A 66 0.71 11.52 2.10
CA HIS A 66 -0.68 11.32 1.73
C HIS A 66 -0.79 10.49 0.43
N PRO A 67 -1.57 9.39 0.34
CA PRO A 67 -1.57 8.48 -0.82
C PRO A 67 -2.17 9.04 -2.11
N LYS A 68 -2.74 10.25 -2.07
CA LYS A 68 -3.13 11.02 -3.27
C LYS A 68 -1.91 11.52 -4.05
N VAL A 69 -0.74 11.57 -3.40
CA VAL A 69 0.49 12.08 -4.00
C VAL A 69 1.18 10.92 -4.70
N ASN A 70 1.33 11.05 -6.02
CA ASN A 70 2.13 10.23 -6.92
C ASN A 70 1.59 8.81 -7.26
N GLU A 71 1.28 8.64 -8.54
CA GLU A 71 1.21 7.34 -9.19
C GLU A 71 2.58 6.99 -9.79
N THR A 72 2.91 5.71 -9.77
CA THR A 72 4.13 5.18 -10.39
C THR A 72 3.82 3.84 -11.04
N SER A 73 4.85 3.16 -11.52
CA SER A 73 4.77 1.83 -12.10
C SER A 73 5.77 0.87 -11.48
N VAL A 74 5.42 -0.41 -11.51
CA VAL A 74 6.33 -1.50 -11.16
C VAL A 74 6.38 -2.50 -12.29
N THR A 75 7.58 -2.99 -12.59
CA THR A 75 7.78 -4.10 -13.50
C THR A 75 7.46 -5.42 -12.78
N ARG A 76 6.63 -6.24 -13.41
CA ARG A 76 6.28 -7.60 -12.95
C ARG A 76 6.61 -8.60 -14.05
N THR A 77 7.25 -9.70 -13.66
CA THR A 77 7.38 -10.87 -14.52
C THR A 77 6.05 -11.62 -14.55
N GLN A 78 5.54 -11.86 -15.75
CA GLN A 78 4.34 -12.63 -16.02
C GLN A 78 4.63 -14.13 -16.02
N LYS A 79 3.57 -14.95 -16.05
CA LYS A 79 3.69 -16.41 -16.05
C LYS A 79 4.42 -16.96 -17.29
N ASP A 80 4.34 -16.26 -18.41
CA ASP A 80 5.03 -16.58 -19.67
C ASP A 80 6.49 -16.09 -19.71
N GLY A 81 6.99 -15.52 -18.60
CA GLY A 81 8.34 -14.96 -18.50
C GLY A 81 8.48 -13.55 -19.04
N THR A 82 7.45 -12.98 -19.67
CA THR A 82 7.49 -11.59 -20.16
C THR A 82 7.45 -10.60 -19.00
N LYS A 83 8.03 -9.41 -19.18
CA LYS A 83 7.95 -8.33 -18.19
C LYS A 83 6.88 -7.33 -18.63
N ALA A 84 5.95 -7.02 -17.73
CA ALA A 84 4.93 -6.02 -17.94
C ALA A 84 4.98 -4.95 -16.87
N GLU A 85 4.62 -3.73 -17.27
CA GLU A 85 4.54 -2.58 -16.40
C GLU A 85 3.11 -2.44 -15.85
N HIS A 86 2.99 -2.25 -14.54
CA HIS A 86 1.72 -2.07 -13.88
C HIS A 86 1.72 -0.81 -13.03
N ARG A 87 0.68 0.00 -13.19
CA ARG A 87 0.43 1.16 -12.33
C ARG A 87 0.28 0.75 -10.88
N CYS A 88 0.84 1.54 -9.99
CA CYS A 88 0.73 1.35 -8.56
C CYS A 88 0.91 2.69 -7.83
N PRO A 89 0.43 2.80 -6.58
CA PRO A 89 0.72 3.99 -5.77
C PRO A 89 2.21 4.03 -5.39
N ALA A 90 2.78 5.24 -5.26
CA ALA A 90 4.21 5.43 -4.95
C ALA A 90 4.68 4.71 -3.67
N LEU A 91 3.77 4.45 -2.74
CA LEU A 91 4.02 3.67 -1.51
C LEU A 91 4.54 2.25 -1.77
N VAL A 92 4.30 1.69 -2.96
CA VAL A 92 4.82 0.37 -3.33
C VAL A 92 6.33 0.44 -3.60
N LEU A 93 6.84 1.55 -4.11
CA LEU A 93 8.28 1.74 -4.32
C LEU A 93 9.00 2.04 -3.01
N LEU A 94 8.44 2.90 -2.16
CA LEU A 94 9.05 3.22 -0.87
C LEU A 94 9.28 1.95 -0.02
N GLU A 95 8.27 1.08 0.07
CA GLU A 95 8.39 -0.21 0.76
C GLU A 95 9.44 -1.15 0.14
N ARG A 96 9.75 -1.01 -1.16
CA ARG A 96 10.79 -1.81 -1.83
C ARG A 96 12.17 -1.25 -1.56
N GLU A 97 12.36 0.07 -1.66
CA GLU A 97 13.63 0.73 -1.36
C GLU A 97 14.04 0.48 0.09
N ASP A 98 13.10 0.56 1.04
CA ASP A 98 13.35 0.26 2.45
C ASP A 98 13.79 -1.20 2.69
N LYS A 99 13.46 -2.14 1.80
CA LYS A 99 13.89 -3.55 1.88
C LYS A 99 15.25 -3.82 1.27
N GLU A 100 15.74 -2.92 0.43
CA GLU A 100 17.06 -3.04 -0.21
C GLU A 100 18.18 -2.44 0.65
N LEU A 101 17.84 -1.74 1.74
CA LEU A 101 18.80 -1.29 2.74
C LEU A 101 19.32 -2.50 3.57
N PRO A 102 20.64 -2.70 3.69
CA PRO A 102 21.20 -3.78 4.49
C PRO A 102 20.86 -3.60 5.98
N SER A 103 20.63 -4.74 6.64
CA SER A 103 20.22 -4.87 8.06
C SER A 103 21.33 -4.51 9.03
#